data_AF-A0A8D8HGV4-F1
#
_entry.id   AF-A0A8D8HGV4-F1
#
_cell.length_a   1.000
_cell.length_b   1.000
_cell.length_c   1.000
_cell.angle_alpha   90.00
_cell.angle_beta   90.00
_cell.angle_gamma   90.00
#
_symmetry.space_group_name_H-M   'P 1'
#
loop_
_entity.id
_entity.type
_entity.pdbx_description
1 polymer ?
#
loop_
_entity_poly.entity_id
_entity_poly.type
_entity_poly.pdbx_seq_one_letter_code
_entity_poly.pdbx_strand_id
1 'polypeptide(L)'
;MNPPTDDPLQYCRFCFSQFRVEPLLCGGPKDKQLVNLISSLIQIELDPNQAATTVICSMCRQQLTEFQLFRDRCNHHDAIVRQKLDGNQCSQNDVWFAVEPLGDGEDSDGGNVPPMKDDPLQDASDVVSKRRTRDSFWRAISQDVGVIPDHIKQALELTGFYRNASLGMISPTTIKQIEQDMRDTVEYVTSSTGSLGGNRWEVLRQYYGAVYCKNPSKFKFLAGEVQTILSITAAVQENGIHEYLSKAGVTQNRKELLNAADKPDDAETLTEKLADKIQDYYRQHANDSEEFGDFFARLPGVDKCVVRQREDGTIIGLMYCSYCNMHLQVTRDGNSWRIHNFVKHCQQHYRVEYRTVKKK
;
A
#
# COMPACT_ATOMS: atom_id res chain seq x y z
N MET A 1 -10.21 23.28 29.00
CA MET A 1 -11.13 23.11 27.86
C MET A 1 -12.37 22.41 28.40
N ASN A 2 -13.56 22.87 28.01
CA ASN A 2 -14.79 22.19 28.36
C ASN A 2 -15.08 21.11 27.31
N PRO A 3 -15.71 19.99 27.70
CA PRO A 3 -16.14 18.99 26.73
C PRO A 3 -17.16 19.62 25.76
N PRO A 4 -17.16 19.20 24.49
CA PRO A 4 -18.01 19.81 23.47
C PRO A 4 -19.48 19.39 23.60
N THR A 5 -19.77 18.29 24.31
CA THR A 5 -21.13 17.83 24.64
C THR A 5 -21.13 17.20 26.04
N ASP A 6 -22.30 17.01 26.63
CA ASP A 6 -22.46 16.26 27.90
C ASP A 6 -22.36 14.74 27.72
N ASP A 7 -22.41 14.24 26.47
CA ASP A 7 -22.34 12.81 26.14
C ASP A 7 -20.89 12.38 25.80
N PRO A 8 -20.20 11.63 26.67
CA PRO A 8 -18.81 11.22 26.47
C PRO A 8 -18.61 10.22 25.31
N LEU A 9 -19.69 9.70 24.73
CA LEU A 9 -19.62 8.83 23.56
C LEU A 9 -19.53 9.60 22.24
N GLN A 10 -19.66 10.93 22.25
CA GLN A 10 -19.65 11.74 21.04
C GLN A 10 -18.30 12.39 20.74
N TYR A 11 -17.34 12.30 21.64
CA TYR A 11 -16.04 12.92 21.47
C TYR A 11 -14.90 12.06 21.98
N CYS A 12 -13.76 12.14 21.29
CA CYS A 12 -12.55 11.44 21.66
C CYS A 12 -12.09 11.85 23.07
N ARG A 13 -11.88 10.86 23.95
CA ARG A 13 -11.40 11.10 25.31
C ARG A 13 -10.07 11.86 25.39
N PHE A 14 -9.20 11.73 24.38
CA PHE A 14 -7.85 12.28 24.41
C PHE A 14 -7.71 13.67 23.80
N CYS A 15 -8.58 14.04 22.84
CA CYS A 15 -8.46 15.31 22.12
C CYS A 15 -9.78 16.10 22.02
N PHE A 16 -10.87 15.58 22.57
CA PHE A 16 -12.22 16.16 22.49
C PHE A 16 -12.75 16.38 21.06
N SER A 17 -12.14 15.77 20.03
CA SER A 17 -12.66 15.78 18.67
C SER A 17 -13.90 14.89 18.55
N GLN A 18 -14.93 15.37 17.86
CA GLN A 18 -16.13 14.60 17.51
C GLN A 18 -15.99 13.85 16.17
N PHE A 19 -14.89 14.05 15.45
CA PHE A 19 -14.72 13.52 14.11
C PHE A 19 -14.20 12.06 14.14
N ARG A 20 -14.92 11.16 13.45
CA ARG A 20 -14.55 9.74 13.28
C ARG A 20 -14.19 9.07 14.61
N VAL A 21 -15.07 9.22 15.60
CA VAL A 21 -14.96 8.57 16.90
C VAL A 21 -15.54 7.16 16.86
N GLU A 22 -14.88 6.25 17.55
CA GLU A 22 -15.29 4.84 17.69
C GLU A 22 -15.12 4.38 19.14
N PRO A 23 -15.85 3.34 19.59
CA PRO A 23 -15.65 2.76 20.91
C PRO A 23 -14.19 2.42 21.16
N LEU A 24 -13.69 2.79 22.34
CA LEU A 24 -12.31 2.48 22.71
C LEU A 24 -12.10 0.97 22.79
N LEU A 25 -13.08 0.25 23.35
CA LEU A 25 -13.10 -1.21 23.50
C LEU A 25 -14.23 -1.83 22.65
N CYS A 26 -13.96 -2.98 22.04
CA CYS A 26 -14.92 -3.70 21.17
C CYS A 26 -15.40 -5.05 21.75
N GLY A 27 -15.14 -5.33 23.04
CA GLY A 27 -15.53 -6.55 23.75
C GLY A 27 -14.61 -7.76 23.53
N GLY A 28 -13.37 -7.56 23.07
CA GLY A 28 -12.43 -8.64 22.70
C GLY A 28 -11.20 -8.77 23.61
N PRO A 29 -10.44 -9.87 23.53
CA PRO A 29 -9.19 -10.04 24.31
C PRO A 29 -8.12 -8.98 24.01
N LYS A 30 -8.19 -8.35 22.82
CA LYS A 30 -7.31 -7.25 22.39
C LYS A 30 -7.55 -5.94 23.17
N ASP A 31 -8.69 -5.79 23.81
CA ASP A 31 -9.06 -4.58 24.56
C ASP A 31 -8.23 -4.41 25.82
N LYS A 32 -7.90 -5.52 26.50
CA LYS A 32 -7.00 -5.50 27.67
C LYS A 32 -5.59 -5.04 27.30
N GLN A 33 -5.10 -5.45 26.13
CA GLN A 33 -3.79 -5.01 25.62
C GLN A 33 -3.80 -3.50 25.32
N LEU A 34 -4.86 -2.98 24.71
CA LEU A 34 -4.99 -1.56 24.42
C LEU A 34 -5.06 -0.70 25.70
N VAL A 35 -5.81 -1.13 26.71
CA VAL A 35 -5.88 -0.41 28.01
C VAL A 35 -4.51 -0.37 28.70
N ASN A 36 -3.80 -1.50 28.74
CA ASN A 36 -2.45 -1.56 29.30
C ASN A 36 -1.48 -0.67 28.51
N LEU A 37 -1.61 -0.64 27.19
CA LEU A 37 -0.80 0.20 26.31
C LEU A 37 -1.03 1.68 26.61
N ILE A 38 -2.28 2.13 26.71
CA ILE A 38 -2.63 3.51 27.08
C ILE A 38 -2.05 3.89 28.44
N SER A 39 -2.22 3.03 29.44
CA SER A 39 -1.64 3.24 30.78
C SER A 39 -0.11 3.33 30.71
N SER A 40 0.55 2.44 29.95
CA SER A 40 2.00 2.38 29.85
C SER A 40 2.64 3.51 29.04
N LEU A 41 1.91 4.11 28.09
CA LEU A 41 2.44 5.11 27.16
C LEU A 41 2.15 6.54 27.61
N ILE A 42 0.93 6.80 28.11
CA ILE A 42 0.49 8.15 28.46
C ILE A 42 0.04 8.29 29.92
N GLN A 43 0.22 7.24 30.74
CA GLN A 43 -0.04 7.24 32.19
C GLN A 43 -1.49 7.59 32.56
N ILE A 44 -2.43 7.24 31.69
CA ILE A 44 -3.87 7.38 31.96
C ILE A 44 -4.42 6.01 32.35
N GLU A 45 -4.96 5.92 33.56
CA GLU A 45 -5.66 4.73 34.04
C GLU A 45 -7.11 4.74 33.54
N LEU A 46 -7.48 3.66 32.85
CA LEU A 46 -8.84 3.43 32.39
C LEU A 46 -9.40 2.24 33.14
N ASP A 47 -10.38 2.50 34.02
CA ASP A 47 -11.18 1.43 34.60
C ASP A 47 -11.93 0.69 33.47
N PRO A 48 -12.04 -0.65 33.50
CA PRO A 48 -12.77 -1.41 32.49
C PRO A 48 -14.20 -0.92 32.22
N ASN A 49 -14.89 -0.43 33.26
CA ASN A 49 -16.25 0.10 33.16
C ASN A 49 -16.27 1.50 32.51
N GLN A 50 -15.23 2.31 32.73
CA GLN A 50 -15.09 3.61 32.07
C GLN A 50 -14.63 3.45 30.63
N ALA A 51 -13.75 2.49 30.36
CA ALA A 51 -13.24 2.24 29.01
C ALA A 51 -14.35 1.77 28.06
N ALA A 52 -15.32 1.01 28.58
CA ALA A 52 -16.52 0.58 27.84
C ALA A 52 -17.47 1.74 27.48
N THR A 53 -17.40 2.88 28.18
CA THR A 53 -18.25 4.06 27.97
C THR A 53 -17.48 5.23 27.35
N THR A 54 -16.35 4.96 26.70
CA THR A 54 -15.50 5.98 26.09
C THR A 54 -15.21 5.70 24.62
N VAL A 55 -15.02 6.76 23.86
CA VAL A 55 -14.66 6.70 22.45
C VAL A 55 -13.30 7.35 22.19
N ILE A 56 -12.66 6.92 21.11
CA ILE A 56 -11.38 7.41 20.61
C ILE A 56 -11.55 7.77 19.14
N CYS A 57 -10.92 8.85 18.67
CA CYS A 57 -10.89 9.13 17.24
C CYS A 57 -9.76 8.36 16.56
N SER A 58 -9.93 8.10 15.26
CA SER A 58 -8.95 7.36 14.45
C SER A 58 -7.52 7.96 14.54
N MET A 59 -7.40 9.28 14.64
CA MET A 59 -6.11 9.97 14.75
C MET A 59 -5.39 9.65 16.07
N CYS A 60 -6.09 9.74 17.21
CA CYS A 60 -5.50 9.41 18.50
C CYS A 60 -5.17 7.92 18.60
N ARG A 61 -6.00 7.05 18.00
CA ARG A 61 -5.72 5.62 17.92
C ARG A 61 -4.43 5.34 17.14
N GLN A 62 -4.29 5.96 15.96
CA GLN A 62 -3.09 5.83 15.14
C GLN A 62 -1.84 6.34 15.87
N GLN A 63 -1.92 7.50 16.54
CA GLN A 63 -0.78 8.04 17.29
C GLN A 63 -0.32 7.11 18.42
N LEU A 64 -1.25 6.48 19.14
CA LEU A 64 -0.91 5.48 20.15
C LEU A 64 -0.18 4.27 19.54
N THR A 65 -0.63 3.79 18.38
CA THR A 65 0.04 2.70 17.65
C THR A 65 1.44 3.10 17.18
N GLU A 66 1.59 4.28 16.59
CA GLU A 66 2.88 4.78 16.13
C GLU A 66 3.87 4.97 17.28
N PHE A 67 3.39 5.50 18.42
CA PHE A 67 4.20 5.69 19.61
C PHE A 67 4.65 4.35 20.23
N GLN A 68 3.77 3.34 20.25
CA GLN A 68 4.15 1.98 20.65
C GLN A 68 5.26 1.42 19.75
N LEU A 69 5.09 1.50 18.42
CA LEU A 69 6.10 1.02 17.47
C LEU A 69 7.43 1.74 17.65
N PHE A 70 7.41 3.04 17.90
CA PHE A 70 8.61 3.80 18.22
C PHE A 70 9.28 3.30 19.50
N ARG A 71 8.51 3.12 20.58
CA ARG A 71 9.00 2.58 21.85
C ARG A 71 9.63 1.20 21.69
N ASP A 72 9.01 0.31 20.92
CA ASP A 72 9.52 -1.04 20.68
C ASP A 72 10.86 -1.01 19.94
N ARG A 73 11.00 -0.13 18.93
CA ARG A 73 12.29 0.10 18.26
C ARG A 73 13.36 0.62 19.23
N CYS A 74 13.02 1.58 20.07
CA CYS A 74 13.95 2.12 21.06
C CYS A 74 14.41 1.03 22.05
N ASN A 75 13.48 0.23 22.58
CA ASN A 75 13.80 -0.87 23.49
C ASN A 75 14.71 -1.91 22.81
N HIS A 76 14.45 -2.24 21.56
CA HIS A 76 15.28 -3.17 20.81
C HIS A 76 16.69 -2.62 20.57
N HIS A 77 16.81 -1.38 20.13
CA HIS A 77 18.12 -0.73 19.96
C HIS A 77 18.89 -0.64 21.28
N ASP A 78 18.20 -0.27 22.37
CA ASP A 78 18.78 -0.23 23.71
C ASP A 78 19.26 -1.62 24.17
N ALA A 79 18.50 -2.69 23.89
CA ALA A 79 18.92 -4.06 24.16
C ALA A 79 20.21 -4.44 23.39
N ILE A 80 20.30 -4.08 22.11
CA ILE A 80 21.51 -4.31 21.29
C ILE A 80 22.70 -3.54 21.88
N VAL A 81 22.50 -2.27 22.25
CA VAL A 81 23.56 -1.44 22.85
C VAL A 81 24.04 -2.06 24.15
N ARG A 82 23.12 -2.48 25.04
CA ARG A 82 23.48 -3.17 26.28
C ARG A 82 24.21 -4.47 26.04
N GLN A 83 23.75 -5.30 25.11
CA GLN A 83 24.42 -6.56 24.76
C GLN A 83 25.87 -6.34 24.27
N LYS A 84 26.11 -5.26 23.52
CA LYS A 84 27.46 -4.86 23.07
C LYS A 84 28.33 -4.33 24.22
N LEU A 85 27.74 -3.62 25.18
CA LEU A 85 28.44 -3.14 26.38
C LEU A 85 28.79 -4.29 27.34
N ASP A 86 27.94 -5.31 27.41
CA ASP A 86 28.13 -6.49 28.26
C ASP A 86 29.13 -7.52 27.68
N GLY A 87 29.79 -7.18 26.55
CA GLY A 87 30.95 -7.92 26.04
C GLY A 87 30.65 -9.25 25.35
N ASN A 88 29.39 -9.61 25.13
CA ASN A 88 29.02 -10.85 24.44
C ASN A 88 28.92 -10.60 22.93
N GLN A 89 30.03 -10.74 22.21
CA GLN A 89 30.05 -10.68 20.75
C GLN A 89 29.25 -11.88 20.18
N CYS A 90 28.00 -11.64 19.79
CA CYS A 90 27.30 -12.52 18.88
C CYS A 90 27.53 -12.02 17.45
N SER A 91 28.33 -12.75 16.69
CA SER A 91 28.42 -12.63 15.25
C SER A 91 27.11 -13.13 14.64
N GLN A 92 26.25 -12.24 14.14
CA GLN A 92 25.43 -12.60 12.97
C GLN A 92 24.78 -11.41 12.29
N ASN A 93 24.80 -11.48 10.95
CA ASN A 93 23.98 -10.72 10.04
C ASN A 93 22.51 -10.85 10.42
N ASP A 94 21.85 -9.75 10.78
CA ASP A 94 20.38 -9.70 10.78
C ASP A 94 19.91 -8.59 9.84
N VAL A 95 19.50 -9.04 8.66
CA VAL A 95 18.74 -8.29 7.68
C VAL A 95 17.29 -8.28 8.18
N TRP A 96 16.85 -7.22 8.86
CA TRP A 96 15.43 -7.02 9.16
C TRP A 96 14.86 -5.81 8.41
N PHE A 97 14.61 -6.01 7.12
CA PHE A 97 13.65 -5.21 6.33
C PHE A 97 12.62 -6.15 5.69
N ALA A 98 11.80 -6.79 6.52
CA ALA A 98 10.53 -7.35 6.08
C ALA A 98 9.55 -7.33 7.26
N VAL A 99 8.58 -6.41 7.23
CA VAL A 99 7.37 -6.54 8.03
C VAL A 99 6.39 -7.31 7.15
N GLU A 100 6.28 -8.62 7.37
CA GLU A 100 5.11 -9.37 6.93
C GLU A 100 4.00 -9.21 7.98
N PRO A 101 2.75 -8.94 7.58
CA PRO A 101 1.62 -8.95 8.49
C PRO A 101 1.30 -10.39 8.90
N LEU A 102 1.06 -10.59 10.20
CA LEU A 102 0.65 -11.83 10.85
C LEU A 102 -0.37 -12.61 9.99
N GLY A 103 0.09 -13.70 9.40
CA GLY A 103 -0.70 -14.73 8.75
C GLY A 103 -0.51 -16.06 9.47
N ASP A 104 -1.62 -16.76 9.63
CA ASP A 104 -1.81 -17.92 10.50
C ASP A 104 -1.22 -19.19 9.86
N GLY A 105 -0.64 -20.10 10.66
CA GLY A 105 -0.22 -21.41 10.15
C GLY A 105 0.55 -22.26 11.15
N GLU A 106 -0.08 -23.34 11.57
CA GLU A 106 0.36 -24.39 12.50
C GLU A 106 1.46 -25.30 11.91
N ASP A 107 2.28 -25.86 12.82
CA ASP A 107 3.01 -27.15 12.82
C ASP A 107 3.61 -27.73 11.52
N SER A 108 4.94 -27.97 11.50
CA SER A 108 5.54 -29.32 11.64
C SER A 108 7.02 -29.41 11.20
N ASP A 109 7.84 -29.91 12.14
CA ASP A 109 9.01 -30.82 12.08
C ASP A 109 10.18 -30.69 11.05
N GLY A 110 11.37 -30.44 11.61
CA GLY A 110 12.61 -31.22 11.45
C GLY A 110 13.15 -31.59 10.05
N GLY A 111 14.27 -30.96 9.65
CA GLY A 111 15.10 -31.49 8.55
C GLY A 111 16.39 -30.69 8.27
N ASN A 112 17.53 -31.29 8.59
CA ASN A 112 18.90 -30.79 8.46
C ASN A 112 19.36 -30.69 6.98
N VAL A 113 19.90 -29.56 6.53
CA VAL A 113 20.54 -29.43 5.18
C VAL A 113 21.92 -28.72 5.29
N PRO A 114 23.00 -29.24 4.65
CA PRO A 114 24.36 -28.69 4.74
C PRO A 114 24.62 -27.52 3.76
N PRO A 115 25.73 -26.78 3.90
CA PRO A 115 25.95 -25.51 3.18
C PRO A 115 26.37 -25.74 1.72
N MET A 116 25.68 -25.08 0.78
CA MET A 116 26.09 -24.96 -0.61
C MET A 116 26.72 -23.59 -0.88
N LYS A 117 27.63 -23.62 -1.84
CA LYS A 117 28.67 -22.63 -2.18
C LYS A 117 28.10 -21.36 -2.82
N ASP A 118 28.80 -20.26 -2.57
CA ASP A 118 28.61 -18.96 -3.19
C ASP A 118 28.75 -19.03 -4.72
N ASP A 119 27.73 -18.55 -5.44
CA ASP A 119 27.81 -18.18 -6.85
C ASP A 119 27.20 -16.78 -7.04
N PRO A 120 27.94 -15.81 -7.63
CA PRO A 120 27.53 -14.41 -7.74
C PRO A 120 26.68 -14.19 -9.01
N LEU A 121 25.38 -14.48 -8.94
CA LEU A 121 24.43 -14.17 -10.02
C LEU A 121 23.02 -13.84 -9.47
N GLN A 122 22.96 -12.91 -8.51
CA GLN A 122 21.72 -12.28 -8.06
C GLN A 122 21.96 -10.76 -7.96
N ASP A 123 21.65 -10.00 -9.03
CA ASP A 123 21.54 -8.53 -8.88
C ASP A 123 20.69 -7.85 -9.97
N ALA A 124 20.48 -8.47 -11.14
CA ALA A 124 19.72 -7.82 -12.21
C ALA A 124 18.19 -7.82 -11.98
N SER A 125 17.64 -8.85 -11.35
CA SER A 125 16.19 -9.01 -11.15
C SER A 125 15.64 -8.03 -10.10
N ASP A 126 16.38 -7.84 -9.01
CA ASP A 126 15.98 -6.99 -7.88
C ASP A 126 16.02 -5.50 -8.21
N VAL A 127 17.01 -5.06 -8.99
CA VAL A 127 17.11 -3.66 -9.44
C VAL A 127 15.96 -3.30 -10.39
N VAL A 128 15.55 -4.25 -11.25
CA VAL A 128 14.43 -4.07 -12.18
C VAL A 128 13.09 -4.03 -11.44
N SER A 129 12.90 -4.91 -10.45
CA SER A 129 11.69 -4.94 -9.61
C SER A 129 11.54 -3.67 -8.74
N LYS A 130 12.64 -3.21 -8.11
CA LYS A 130 12.66 -1.96 -7.31
C LYS A 130 12.37 -0.71 -8.14
N ARG A 131 12.91 -0.61 -9.37
CA ARG A 131 12.59 0.52 -10.28
C ARG A 131 11.11 0.54 -10.70
N ARG A 132 10.52 -0.63 -10.94
CA ARG A 132 9.11 -0.74 -11.39
C ARG A 132 8.09 -0.40 -10.29
N THR A 133 8.35 -0.81 -9.06
CA THR A 133 7.50 -0.47 -7.90
C THR A 133 7.52 1.04 -7.62
N ARG A 134 8.71 1.65 -7.76
CA ARG A 134 8.91 3.10 -7.64
C ARG A 134 8.11 3.90 -8.64
N ASP A 135 8.23 3.57 -9.93
CA ASP A 135 7.53 4.31 -10.98
C ASP A 135 6.01 4.16 -10.87
N SER A 136 5.53 3.02 -10.36
CA SER A 136 4.10 2.76 -10.16
C SER A 136 3.52 3.58 -9.00
N PHE A 137 4.27 3.69 -7.89
CA PHE A 137 3.88 4.52 -6.75
C PHE A 137 3.78 6.01 -7.13
N TRP A 138 4.83 6.57 -7.73
CA TRP A 138 4.82 7.98 -8.11
C TRP A 138 3.79 8.28 -9.21
N ARG A 139 3.53 7.32 -10.11
CA ARG A 139 2.45 7.45 -11.09
C ARG A 139 1.09 7.54 -10.39
N ALA A 140 0.83 6.72 -9.37
CA ALA A 140 -0.42 6.76 -8.63
C ALA A 140 -0.61 8.12 -7.94
N ILE A 141 0.41 8.65 -7.26
CA ILE A 141 0.33 9.98 -6.63
C ILE A 141 0.16 11.09 -7.68
N SER A 142 0.87 11.01 -8.81
CA SER A 142 0.80 12.05 -9.85
C SER A 142 -0.59 12.20 -10.49
N GLN A 143 -1.47 11.21 -10.35
CA GLN A 143 -2.87 11.31 -10.80
C GLN A 143 -3.65 12.36 -9.99
N ASP A 144 -3.31 12.51 -8.70
CA ASP A 144 -4.03 13.38 -7.78
C ASP A 144 -3.37 14.76 -7.65
N VAL A 145 -2.03 14.83 -7.75
CA VAL A 145 -1.27 16.07 -7.54
C VAL A 145 -0.69 16.71 -8.80
N GLY A 146 -0.82 16.04 -9.95
CA GLY A 146 -0.21 16.44 -11.21
C GLY A 146 1.25 16.00 -11.35
N VAL A 147 1.98 16.65 -12.27
CA VAL A 147 3.35 16.27 -12.61
C VAL A 147 4.31 16.54 -11.45
N ILE A 148 4.99 15.49 -10.99
CA ILE A 148 5.99 15.57 -9.92
C ILE A 148 7.40 15.59 -10.56
N PRO A 149 8.20 16.66 -10.38
CA PRO A 149 9.58 16.71 -10.81
C PRO A 149 10.43 15.57 -10.24
N ASP A 150 11.37 15.06 -11.04
CA ASP A 150 12.15 13.88 -10.64
C ASP A 150 13.04 14.14 -9.41
N HIS A 151 13.60 15.34 -9.27
CA HIS A 151 14.43 15.67 -8.11
C HIS A 151 13.63 15.72 -6.81
N ILE A 152 12.32 15.99 -6.86
CA ILE A 152 11.45 15.88 -5.68
C ILE A 152 11.27 14.42 -5.29
N LYS A 153 11.00 13.53 -6.27
CA LYS A 153 10.89 12.08 -6.02
C LYS A 153 12.17 11.54 -5.38
N GLN A 154 13.31 11.91 -5.95
CA GLN A 154 14.62 11.49 -5.47
C GLN A 154 14.95 12.03 -4.08
N ALA A 155 14.60 13.29 -3.79
CA ALA A 155 14.81 13.86 -2.46
C ALA A 155 13.97 13.14 -1.39
N LEU A 156 12.69 12.86 -1.68
CA LEU A 156 11.80 12.13 -0.76
C LEU A 156 12.20 10.66 -0.60
N GLU A 157 12.77 10.04 -1.64
CA GLU A 157 13.36 8.70 -1.56
C GLU A 157 14.61 8.69 -0.68
N LEU A 158 15.54 9.60 -0.93
CA LEU A 158 16.82 9.66 -0.22
C LEU A 158 16.63 9.93 1.27
N THR A 159 15.62 10.73 1.62
CA THR A 159 15.28 11.08 3.01
C THR A 159 14.29 10.10 3.66
N GLY A 160 13.91 9.02 2.97
CA GLY A 160 13.12 7.93 3.57
C GLY A 160 11.61 8.18 3.70
N PHE A 161 11.07 9.20 3.03
CA PHE A 161 9.63 9.47 2.97
C PHE A 161 8.91 8.65 1.89
N TYR A 162 9.64 8.08 0.93
CA TYR A 162 9.08 7.21 -0.10
C TYR A 162 8.38 5.98 0.51
N ARG A 163 7.13 5.74 0.10
CA ARG A 163 6.27 4.63 0.57
C ARG A 163 6.12 4.56 2.10
N ASN A 164 6.28 5.69 2.78
CA ASN A 164 6.13 5.80 4.22
C ASN A 164 4.88 6.62 4.57
N ALA A 165 4.17 6.25 5.64
CA ALA A 165 3.03 7.01 6.15
C ALA A 165 3.43 8.44 6.55
N SER A 166 4.70 8.66 6.93
CA SER A 166 5.25 9.98 7.25
C SER A 166 5.22 10.96 6.07
N LEU A 167 5.05 10.49 4.82
CA LEU A 167 4.84 11.34 3.66
C LEU A 167 3.62 12.26 3.80
N GLY A 168 2.59 11.76 4.49
CA GLY A 168 1.39 12.53 4.86
C GLY A 168 1.61 13.47 6.04
N MET A 169 2.81 13.56 6.62
CA MET A 169 3.09 14.40 7.79
C MET A 169 4.20 15.43 7.54
N ILE A 170 4.60 15.61 6.29
CA ILE A 170 5.65 16.59 5.93
C ILE A 170 5.12 18.00 6.19
N SER A 171 5.87 18.75 6.98
CA SER A 171 5.60 20.14 7.31
C SER A 171 6.64 21.07 6.67
N PRO A 172 6.42 22.40 6.64
CA PRO A 172 7.41 23.35 6.14
C PRO A 172 8.77 23.27 6.86
N THR A 173 8.80 22.88 8.13
CA THR A 173 10.05 22.64 8.86
C THR A 173 10.73 21.36 8.40
N THR A 174 9.96 20.29 8.18
CA THR A 174 10.45 19.04 7.58
C THR A 174 11.05 19.27 6.19
N ILE A 175 10.44 20.12 5.36
CA ILE A 175 10.99 20.47 4.03
C ILE A 175 12.37 21.12 4.16
N LYS A 176 12.57 22.03 5.12
CA LYS A 176 13.89 22.63 5.37
C LYS A 176 14.92 21.58 5.82
N GLN A 177 14.49 20.58 6.59
CA GLN A 177 15.35 19.47 6.98
C GLN A 177 15.73 18.62 5.76
N ILE A 178 14.77 18.29 4.88
CA ILE A 178 15.04 17.57 3.63
C ILE A 178 16.03 18.37 2.76
N GLU A 179 15.88 19.69 2.65
CA GLU A 179 16.85 20.51 1.94
C GLU A 179 18.26 20.43 2.55
N GLN A 180 18.37 20.37 3.88
CA GLN A 180 19.64 20.21 4.58
C GLN A 180 20.24 18.83 4.33
N ASP A 181 19.46 17.77 4.49
CA ASP A 181 19.90 16.40 4.23
C ASP A 181 20.37 16.23 2.78
N MET A 182 19.68 16.87 1.82
CA MET A 182 20.10 16.90 0.42
C MET A 182 21.45 17.61 0.24
N ARG A 183 21.73 18.69 0.96
CA ARG A 183 23.03 19.37 0.91
C ARG A 183 24.15 18.51 1.50
N ASP A 184 23.86 17.70 2.51
CA ASP A 184 24.84 16.89 3.22
C ASP A 184 25.13 15.55 2.51
N THR A 185 24.21 15.08 1.65
CA THR A 185 24.31 13.79 0.93
C THR A 185 25.01 13.88 -0.43
N VAL A 186 25.58 15.03 -0.80
CA VAL A 186 26.21 15.24 -2.12
C VAL A 186 27.34 14.25 -2.38
N GLU A 187 28.17 13.99 -1.38
CA GLU A 187 29.29 13.03 -1.49
C GLU A 187 28.78 11.60 -1.65
N TYR A 188 27.72 11.25 -0.93
CA TYR A 188 27.07 9.94 -1.06
C TYR A 188 26.53 9.74 -2.48
N VAL A 189 25.71 10.67 -2.98
CA VAL A 189 25.12 10.60 -4.32
C VAL A 189 26.18 10.51 -5.41
N THR A 190 27.28 11.26 -5.27
CA THR A 190 28.36 11.26 -6.26
C THR A 190 29.24 10.01 -6.19
N SER A 191 29.44 9.44 -5.00
CA SER A 191 30.23 8.23 -4.78
C SER A 191 29.50 6.95 -5.22
N SER A 192 28.19 6.87 -4.97
CA SER A 192 27.36 5.71 -5.35
C SER A 192 27.30 5.46 -6.86
N THR A 193 27.59 6.47 -7.68
CA THR A 193 27.57 6.37 -9.16
C THR A 193 28.93 6.17 -9.81
N GLY A 194 30.02 6.18 -9.03
CA GLY A 194 31.39 6.01 -9.54
C GLY A 194 31.65 4.67 -10.24
N SER A 195 30.85 3.64 -9.95
CA SER A 195 31.03 2.29 -10.51
C SER A 195 30.29 2.02 -11.83
N LEU A 196 29.46 2.95 -12.34
CA LEU A 196 28.54 2.71 -13.46
C LEU A 196 28.74 3.64 -14.68
N GLY A 197 29.84 4.39 -14.75
CA GLY A 197 30.23 5.15 -15.95
C GLY A 197 29.32 6.32 -16.33
N GLY A 198 28.39 6.72 -15.46
CA GLY A 198 27.48 7.85 -15.68
C GLY A 198 28.18 9.20 -15.51
N ASN A 199 27.80 10.19 -16.32
CA ASN A 199 28.29 11.55 -16.17
C ASN A 199 27.81 12.13 -14.82
N ARG A 200 28.75 12.46 -13.92
CA ARG A 200 28.48 13.08 -12.59
C ARG A 200 27.45 14.21 -12.65
N TRP A 201 27.49 14.98 -13.72
CA TRP A 201 26.57 16.09 -13.95
C TRP A 201 25.11 15.65 -14.10
N GLU A 202 24.86 14.56 -14.82
CA GLU A 202 23.51 14.06 -15.07
C GLU A 202 22.89 13.48 -13.79
N VAL A 203 23.69 12.79 -12.98
CA VAL A 203 23.27 12.29 -11.68
C VAL A 203 22.88 13.45 -10.76
N LEU A 204 23.75 14.46 -10.63
CA LEU A 204 23.43 15.64 -9.83
C LEU A 204 22.19 16.39 -10.35
N ARG A 205 21.97 16.43 -11.67
CA ARG A 205 20.76 17.01 -12.25
C ARG A 205 19.49 16.25 -11.87
N GLN A 206 19.55 14.93 -11.72
CA GLN A 206 18.41 14.12 -11.27
C GLN A 206 18.06 14.37 -9.81
N TYR A 207 19.04 14.60 -8.93
CA TYR A 207 18.81 14.81 -7.49
C TYR A 207 18.57 16.28 -7.11
N TYR A 208 19.21 17.22 -7.78
CA TYR A 208 19.21 18.65 -7.41
C TYR A 208 18.48 19.54 -8.43
N GLY A 209 17.94 18.95 -9.49
CA GLY A 209 17.29 19.69 -10.59
C GLY A 209 18.29 20.48 -11.43
N ALA A 210 17.78 21.20 -12.44
CA ALA A 210 18.62 21.94 -13.39
C ALA A 210 19.29 23.19 -12.79
N VAL A 211 18.73 23.75 -11.70
CA VAL A 211 19.20 24.99 -11.08
C VAL A 211 20.38 24.73 -10.14
N TYR A 212 20.29 23.70 -9.30
CA TYR A 212 21.25 23.46 -8.22
C TYR A 212 22.26 22.37 -8.51
N CYS A 213 22.18 21.67 -9.64
CA CYS A 213 23.17 20.64 -9.98
C CYS A 213 24.61 21.16 -10.12
N LYS A 214 24.83 22.45 -10.44
CA LYS A 214 26.19 23.09 -10.42
C LYS A 214 26.66 23.41 -9.01
N ASN A 215 25.72 23.65 -8.11
CA ASN A 215 26.04 24.07 -6.75
C ASN A 215 25.06 23.45 -5.74
N PRO A 216 25.21 22.14 -5.47
CA PRO A 216 24.33 21.43 -4.54
C PRO A 216 24.36 22.01 -3.12
N SER A 217 25.45 22.65 -2.69
CA SER A 217 25.57 23.29 -1.38
C SER A 217 24.55 24.42 -1.14
N LYS A 218 23.98 24.98 -2.21
CA LYS A 218 22.95 26.02 -2.15
C LYS A 218 21.54 25.48 -2.44
N PHE A 219 21.40 24.16 -2.52
CA PHE A 219 20.14 23.51 -2.84
C PHE A 219 19.03 23.99 -1.90
N LYS A 220 17.90 24.34 -2.50
CA LYS A 220 16.63 24.60 -1.84
C LYS A 220 15.51 24.31 -2.84
N PHE A 221 14.35 23.93 -2.34
CA PHE A 221 13.18 23.82 -3.20
C PHE A 221 12.70 25.20 -3.62
N LEU A 222 12.30 25.31 -4.89
CA LEU A 222 11.62 26.50 -5.38
C LEU A 222 10.21 26.58 -4.77
N ALA A 223 9.62 27.77 -4.72
CA ALA A 223 8.28 27.95 -4.12
C ALA A 223 7.21 27.02 -4.73
N GLY A 224 7.25 26.82 -6.05
CA GLY A 224 6.34 25.88 -6.73
C GLY A 224 6.60 24.42 -6.35
N GLU A 225 7.86 24.04 -6.11
CA GLU A 225 8.25 22.69 -5.71
C GLU A 225 7.86 22.42 -4.25
N VAL A 226 8.01 23.41 -3.37
CA VAL A 226 7.49 23.36 -2.00
C VAL A 226 5.98 23.12 -2.02
N GLN A 227 5.25 23.84 -2.88
CA GLN A 227 3.81 23.63 -3.03
C GLN A 227 3.49 22.23 -3.54
N THR A 228 4.25 21.68 -4.49
CA THR A 228 4.09 20.29 -4.96
C THR A 228 4.29 19.29 -3.83
N ILE A 229 5.30 19.46 -2.98
CA ILE A 229 5.52 18.57 -1.82
C ILE A 229 4.33 18.64 -0.86
N LEU A 230 3.85 19.85 -0.55
CA LEU A 230 2.67 20.02 0.31
C LEU A 230 1.40 19.41 -0.30
N SER A 231 1.22 19.49 -1.62
CA SER A 231 0.11 18.83 -2.32
C SER A 231 0.21 17.31 -2.24
N ILE A 232 1.41 16.73 -2.37
CA ILE A 232 1.64 15.28 -2.14
C ILE A 232 1.23 14.90 -0.73
N THR A 233 1.67 15.68 0.27
CA THR A 233 1.33 15.44 1.66
C THR A 233 -0.18 15.49 1.90
N ALA A 234 -0.87 16.51 1.38
CA ALA A 234 -2.33 16.62 1.50
C ALA A 234 -3.05 15.44 0.85
N ALA A 235 -2.65 15.05 -0.36
CA ALA A 235 -3.24 13.91 -1.05
C ALA A 235 -3.04 12.58 -0.30
N VAL A 236 -1.89 12.42 0.39
CA VAL A 236 -1.63 11.25 1.24
C VAL A 236 -2.43 11.31 2.55
N GLN A 237 -2.65 12.50 3.13
CA GLN A 237 -3.52 12.66 4.31
C GLN A 237 -4.99 12.35 4.01
N GLU A 238 -5.47 12.77 2.84
CA GLU A 238 -6.87 12.58 2.43
C GLU A 238 -7.17 11.11 2.08
N ASN A 239 -6.32 10.50 1.24
CA ASN A 239 -6.58 9.16 0.69
C ASN A 239 -5.89 8.03 1.47
N GLY A 240 -4.90 8.36 2.32
CA GLY A 240 -4.07 7.39 3.02
C GLY A 240 -2.99 6.77 2.12
N ILE A 241 -1.85 6.43 2.71
CA ILE A 241 -0.71 5.86 1.97
C ILE A 241 -1.02 4.50 1.32
N HIS A 242 -1.90 3.71 1.93
CA HIS A 242 -2.30 2.39 1.43
C HIS A 242 -3.01 2.44 0.08
N GLU A 243 -3.71 3.53 -0.23
CA GLU A 243 -4.36 3.69 -1.53
C GLU A 243 -3.32 3.76 -2.66
N TYR A 244 -2.24 4.52 -2.47
CA TYR A 244 -1.16 4.62 -3.46
C TYR A 244 -0.32 3.34 -3.53
N LEU A 245 -0.11 2.66 -2.40
CA LEU A 245 0.59 1.38 -2.35
C LEU A 245 -0.21 0.27 -3.06
N SER A 246 -1.53 0.23 -2.86
CA SER A 246 -2.40 -0.75 -3.50
C SER A 246 -2.56 -0.47 -5.00
N LYS A 247 -2.75 0.78 -5.42
CA LYS A 247 -2.75 1.17 -6.86
C LYS A 247 -1.43 0.80 -7.54
N ALA A 248 -0.31 0.94 -6.84
CA ALA A 248 1.00 0.49 -7.33
C ALA A 248 1.06 -1.05 -7.50
N GLY A 249 0.54 -1.82 -6.53
CA GLY A 249 0.51 -3.28 -6.60
C GLY A 249 -0.47 -3.87 -7.62
N VAL A 250 -1.65 -3.27 -7.79
CA VAL A 250 -2.66 -3.68 -8.79
C VAL A 250 -2.13 -3.49 -10.22
N THR A 251 -1.36 -2.43 -10.46
CA THR A 251 -0.72 -2.19 -11.77
C THR A 251 0.42 -3.18 -12.04
N GLN A 252 1.12 -3.66 -11.01
CA GLN A 252 2.19 -4.65 -11.09
C GLN A 252 1.66 -6.05 -11.42
N ASN A 253 0.66 -6.53 -10.67
CA ASN A 253 -0.02 -7.80 -10.98
C ASN A 253 -0.57 -7.80 -12.41
N ARG A 254 -1.11 -6.66 -12.88
CA ARG A 254 -1.68 -6.52 -14.22
C ARG A 254 -0.66 -6.71 -15.36
N LYS A 255 0.59 -6.26 -15.21
CA LYS A 255 1.62 -6.37 -16.26
C LYS A 255 2.39 -7.68 -16.21
N GLU A 256 2.59 -8.26 -15.04
CA GLU A 256 3.25 -9.57 -14.89
C GLU A 256 2.31 -10.71 -15.35
N LEU A 257 1.01 -10.67 -15.03
CA LEU A 257 0.04 -11.66 -15.52
C LEU A 257 -0.21 -11.62 -17.04
N LEU A 258 -0.06 -10.46 -17.68
CA LEU A 258 -0.17 -10.33 -19.14
C LEU A 258 1.07 -10.84 -19.88
N ASN A 259 2.22 -10.89 -19.21
CA ASN A 259 3.51 -11.21 -19.83
C ASN A 259 4.00 -12.64 -19.50
N ALA A 260 3.50 -13.28 -18.45
CA ALA A 260 3.96 -14.60 -17.98
C ALA A 260 3.01 -15.76 -18.31
N ALA A 261 1.91 -15.53 -19.02
CA ALA A 261 0.88 -16.55 -19.25
C ALA A 261 0.63 -16.79 -20.75
N ASP A 262 0.82 -18.04 -21.17
CA ASP A 262 0.58 -18.46 -22.55
C ASP A 262 -0.91 -18.47 -22.90
N LYS A 263 -1.22 -18.36 -24.20
CA LYS A 263 -2.58 -18.63 -24.68
C LYS A 263 -2.78 -20.15 -24.68
N PRO A 264 -3.81 -20.68 -23.99
CA PRO A 264 -4.18 -22.07 -24.17
C PRO A 264 -4.66 -22.32 -25.61
N ASP A 265 -4.48 -23.53 -26.12
CA ASP A 265 -4.87 -23.91 -27.49
C ASP A 265 -6.37 -23.67 -27.76
N ASP A 266 -7.22 -23.80 -26.73
CA ASP A 266 -8.67 -23.57 -26.80
C ASP A 266 -9.11 -22.16 -26.36
N ALA A 267 -8.23 -21.15 -26.40
CA ALA A 267 -8.49 -19.83 -25.83
C ALA A 267 -9.79 -19.18 -26.35
N GLU A 268 -10.11 -19.32 -27.63
CA GLU A 268 -11.31 -18.73 -28.24
C GLU A 268 -12.58 -19.39 -27.70
N THR A 269 -12.66 -20.72 -27.74
CA THR A 269 -13.76 -21.51 -27.17
C THR A 269 -13.97 -21.22 -25.67
N LEU A 270 -12.88 -21.01 -24.93
CA LEU A 270 -12.95 -20.69 -23.51
C LEU A 270 -13.44 -19.28 -23.24
N THR A 271 -13.10 -18.34 -24.12
CA THR A 271 -13.56 -16.97 -24.08
C THR A 271 -15.06 -16.91 -24.32
N GLU A 272 -15.57 -17.63 -25.33
CA GLU A 272 -17.01 -17.76 -25.60
C GLU A 272 -17.77 -18.39 -24.43
N LYS A 273 -17.25 -19.48 -23.84
CA LYS A 273 -17.89 -20.10 -22.67
C LYS A 273 -17.92 -19.19 -21.44
N LEU A 274 -16.89 -18.38 -21.24
CA LEU A 274 -16.86 -17.41 -20.14
C LEU A 274 -17.87 -16.29 -20.39
N ALA A 275 -17.91 -15.80 -21.62
CA ALA A 275 -18.84 -14.80 -22.10
C ALA A 275 -20.29 -15.22 -21.88
N ASP A 276 -20.66 -16.40 -22.36
CA ASP A 276 -21.99 -16.98 -22.22
C ASP A 276 -22.37 -17.11 -20.76
N LYS A 277 -21.47 -17.61 -19.91
CA LYS A 277 -21.74 -17.76 -18.47
C LYS A 277 -22.07 -16.44 -17.79
N ILE A 278 -21.35 -15.37 -18.14
CA ILE A 278 -21.58 -14.04 -17.55
C ILE A 278 -22.92 -13.48 -18.04
N GLN A 279 -23.22 -13.61 -19.33
CA GLN A 279 -24.51 -13.19 -19.88
C GLN A 279 -25.66 -13.97 -19.24
N ASP A 280 -25.55 -15.30 -19.15
CA ASP A 280 -26.56 -16.16 -18.53
C ASP A 280 -26.79 -15.81 -17.06
N TYR A 281 -25.71 -15.53 -16.31
CA TYR A 281 -25.83 -15.09 -14.92
C TYR A 281 -26.69 -13.83 -14.81
N TYR A 282 -26.43 -12.80 -15.61
CA TYR A 282 -27.21 -11.56 -15.55
C TYR A 282 -28.60 -11.71 -16.16
N ARG A 283 -28.81 -12.54 -17.20
CA ARG A 283 -30.15 -12.85 -17.73
C ARG A 283 -31.04 -13.51 -16.66
N GLN A 284 -30.49 -14.45 -15.88
CA GLN A 284 -31.21 -15.12 -14.80
C GLN A 284 -31.57 -14.17 -13.64
N HIS A 285 -30.82 -13.07 -13.49
CA HIS A 285 -31.01 -12.08 -12.42
C HIS A 285 -31.54 -10.76 -12.97
N ALA A 286 -32.10 -10.76 -14.18
CA ALA A 286 -32.63 -9.57 -14.82
C ALA A 286 -33.80 -8.99 -14.02
N ASN A 287 -33.83 -7.65 -13.94
CA ASN A 287 -34.98 -6.91 -13.46
C ASN A 287 -35.56 -6.10 -14.64
N ASP A 288 -36.83 -5.69 -14.55
CA ASP A 288 -37.51 -4.93 -15.60
C ASP A 288 -37.13 -3.44 -15.58
N SER A 289 -36.04 -3.05 -14.92
CA SER A 289 -35.64 -1.64 -14.84
C SER A 289 -34.93 -1.19 -16.12
N GLU A 290 -35.22 0.04 -16.56
CA GLU A 290 -34.56 0.66 -17.71
C GLU A 290 -33.03 0.77 -17.48
N GLU A 291 -32.62 1.04 -16.23
CA GLU A 291 -31.21 1.08 -15.81
C GLU A 291 -30.50 -0.26 -15.99
N PHE A 292 -31.19 -1.39 -15.75
CA PHE A 292 -30.64 -2.71 -15.98
C PHE A 292 -30.57 -3.05 -17.46
N GLY A 293 -31.57 -2.64 -18.26
CA GLY A 293 -31.53 -2.77 -19.71
C GLY A 293 -30.30 -2.07 -20.31
N ASP A 294 -30.04 -0.84 -19.88
CA ASP A 294 -28.85 -0.07 -20.26
C ASP A 294 -27.55 -0.70 -19.78
N PHE A 295 -27.51 -1.20 -18.53
CA PHE A 295 -26.37 -1.96 -18.02
C PHE A 295 -26.11 -3.23 -18.84
N PHE A 296 -27.16 -4.00 -19.14
CA PHE A 296 -27.08 -5.26 -19.86
C PHE A 296 -26.70 -5.05 -21.34
N ALA A 297 -27.16 -3.96 -21.96
CA ALA A 297 -26.71 -3.57 -23.30
C ALA A 297 -25.24 -3.10 -23.30
N ARG A 298 -24.77 -2.54 -22.18
CA ARG A 298 -23.38 -2.10 -21.97
C ARG A 298 -22.53 -3.11 -21.21
N LEU A 299 -23.03 -4.36 -21.06
CA LEU A 299 -22.38 -5.35 -20.21
C LEU A 299 -20.92 -5.45 -20.66
N PRO A 300 -19.96 -5.39 -19.73
CA PRO A 300 -18.62 -4.93 -20.07
C PRO A 300 -18.01 -5.81 -21.15
N GLY A 301 -17.72 -5.18 -22.29
CA GLY A 301 -17.21 -5.77 -23.54
C GLY A 301 -16.80 -7.23 -23.40
N VAL A 302 -17.81 -8.11 -23.41
CA VAL A 302 -17.61 -9.54 -23.24
C VAL A 302 -16.84 -10.10 -24.46
N ASP A 303 -16.90 -9.38 -25.58
CA ASP A 303 -16.07 -9.48 -26.77
C ASP A 303 -14.57 -9.18 -26.54
N LYS A 304 -14.19 -8.57 -25.40
CA LYS A 304 -12.82 -8.20 -25.04
C LYS A 304 -12.22 -9.05 -23.94
N CYS A 305 -12.85 -10.17 -23.61
CA CYS A 305 -12.33 -11.10 -22.62
C CYS A 305 -11.07 -11.80 -23.16
N VAL A 306 -10.06 -11.95 -22.31
CA VAL A 306 -8.82 -12.63 -22.68
C VAL A 306 -8.59 -13.80 -21.74
N VAL A 307 -8.57 -15.01 -22.29
CA VAL A 307 -8.24 -16.24 -21.54
C VAL A 307 -6.75 -16.55 -21.66
N ARG A 308 -6.14 -16.93 -20.53
CA ARG A 308 -4.73 -17.27 -20.39
C ARG A 308 -4.54 -18.50 -19.52
N GLN A 309 -3.40 -19.18 -19.65
CA GLN A 309 -3.02 -20.30 -18.83
C GLN A 309 -1.75 -19.97 -18.05
N ARG A 310 -1.77 -20.19 -16.73
CA ARG A 310 -0.60 -20.04 -15.85
C ARG A 310 0.31 -21.27 -15.95
N GLU A 311 1.55 -21.13 -15.49
CA GLU A 311 2.54 -22.22 -15.42
C GLU A 311 2.06 -23.43 -14.60
N ASP A 312 1.22 -23.18 -13.58
CA ASP A 312 0.57 -24.22 -12.76
C ASP A 312 -0.59 -24.96 -13.48
N GLY A 313 -0.84 -24.64 -14.75
CA GLY A 313 -1.93 -25.19 -15.55
C GLY A 313 -3.29 -24.52 -15.33
N THR A 314 -3.40 -23.57 -14.40
CA THR A 314 -4.66 -22.88 -14.09
C THR A 314 -5.07 -21.95 -15.22
N ILE A 315 -6.31 -22.11 -15.69
CA ILE A 315 -6.90 -21.23 -16.69
C ILE A 315 -7.53 -20.02 -16.01
N ILE A 316 -7.16 -18.82 -16.46
CA ILE A 316 -7.66 -17.54 -15.99
C ILE A 316 -8.31 -16.76 -17.13
N GLY A 317 -9.37 -16.03 -16.82
CA GLY A 317 -10.02 -15.09 -17.71
C GLY A 317 -9.81 -13.67 -17.21
N LEU A 318 -9.50 -12.75 -18.11
CA LEU A 318 -9.35 -11.33 -17.84
C LEU A 318 -10.54 -10.60 -18.46
N MET A 319 -11.38 -10.05 -17.59
CA MET A 319 -12.59 -9.31 -17.94
C MET A 319 -12.34 -7.82 -17.87
N TYR A 320 -12.71 -7.05 -18.89
CA TYR A 320 -12.58 -5.59 -18.85
C TYR A 320 -13.88 -4.93 -18.36
N CYS A 321 -13.82 -4.14 -17.30
CA CYS A 321 -14.94 -3.32 -16.84
C CYS A 321 -14.91 -1.95 -17.51
N SER A 322 -15.96 -1.61 -18.27
CA SER A 322 -16.08 -0.36 -19.02
C SER A 322 -16.29 0.90 -18.15
N TYR A 323 -16.61 0.74 -16.86
CA TYR A 323 -16.96 1.85 -15.97
C TYR A 323 -15.76 2.34 -15.16
N CYS A 324 -15.03 1.43 -14.53
CA CYS A 324 -13.83 1.76 -13.76
C CYS A 324 -12.54 1.57 -14.58
N ASN A 325 -12.64 1.12 -15.84
CA ASN A 325 -11.50 0.80 -16.69
C ASN A 325 -10.52 -0.25 -16.10
N MET A 326 -11.01 -1.08 -15.17
CA MET A 326 -10.23 -2.14 -14.53
C MET A 326 -10.38 -3.48 -15.24
N HIS A 327 -9.30 -4.28 -15.23
CA HIS A 327 -9.36 -5.68 -15.62
C HIS A 327 -9.58 -6.54 -14.36
N LEU A 328 -10.53 -7.45 -14.41
CA LEU A 328 -10.91 -8.33 -13.32
C LEU A 328 -10.55 -9.75 -13.70
N GLN A 329 -9.91 -10.45 -12.78
CA GLN A 329 -9.54 -11.84 -12.99
C GLN A 329 -10.68 -12.76 -12.55
N VAL A 330 -11.03 -13.70 -13.40
CA VAL A 330 -11.86 -14.85 -13.11
C VAL A 330 -11.04 -16.12 -13.28
N THR A 331 -11.27 -17.12 -12.46
CA THR A 331 -10.54 -18.40 -12.51
C THR A 331 -11.48 -19.51 -12.95
N ARG A 332 -10.94 -20.48 -13.69
CA ARG A 332 -11.66 -21.70 -14.02
C ARG A 332 -11.33 -22.77 -12.98
N ASP A 333 -12.38 -23.38 -12.42
CA ASP A 333 -12.29 -24.50 -11.50
C ASP A 333 -12.88 -25.73 -12.20
N GLY A 334 -12.02 -26.63 -12.67
CA GLY A 334 -12.39 -27.74 -13.55
C GLY A 334 -13.09 -27.25 -14.83
N ASN A 335 -14.40 -27.52 -14.96
CA ASN A 335 -15.21 -27.09 -16.11
C ASN A 335 -16.06 -25.83 -15.85
N SER A 336 -15.90 -25.18 -14.70
CA SER A 336 -16.77 -24.08 -14.29
C SER A 336 -15.98 -22.80 -14.00
N TRP A 337 -16.39 -21.68 -14.61
CA TRP A 337 -15.81 -20.36 -14.30
C TRP A 337 -16.31 -19.78 -12.97
N ARG A 338 -15.40 -19.33 -12.11
CA ARG A 338 -15.73 -18.56 -10.90
C ARG A 338 -15.78 -17.07 -11.22
N ILE A 339 -17.00 -16.57 -11.46
CA ILE A 339 -17.26 -15.18 -11.86
C ILE A 339 -17.66 -14.25 -10.70
N HIS A 340 -17.65 -14.74 -9.45
CA HIS A 340 -18.17 -13.98 -8.30
C HIS A 340 -17.46 -12.63 -8.08
N ASN A 341 -16.15 -12.56 -8.32
CA ASN A 341 -15.39 -11.32 -8.20
C ASN A 341 -15.85 -10.27 -9.21
N PHE A 342 -16.10 -10.68 -10.45
CA PHE A 342 -16.61 -9.80 -11.50
C PHE A 342 -18.03 -9.33 -11.18
N VAL A 343 -18.89 -10.24 -10.74
CA VAL A 343 -20.27 -9.93 -10.34
C VAL A 343 -20.30 -8.93 -9.19
N LYS A 344 -19.57 -9.19 -8.11
CA LYS A 344 -19.50 -8.30 -6.94
C LYS A 344 -18.96 -6.92 -7.31
N HIS A 345 -17.96 -6.87 -8.18
CA HIS A 345 -17.40 -5.61 -8.68
C HIS A 345 -18.45 -4.81 -9.45
N CYS A 346 -19.13 -5.44 -10.42
CA CYS A 346 -20.21 -4.78 -11.15
C CYS A 346 -21.31 -4.30 -10.18
N GLN A 347 -21.75 -5.13 -9.24
CA GLN A 347 -22.78 -4.75 -8.26
C GLN A 347 -22.44 -3.47 -7.48
N GLN A 348 -21.18 -3.27 -7.10
CA GLN A 348 -20.72 -2.06 -6.42
C GLN A 348 -20.83 -0.81 -7.30
N HIS A 349 -20.65 -0.95 -8.62
CA HIS A 349 -20.76 0.16 -9.56
C HIS A 349 -22.21 0.46 -9.97
N TYR A 350 -23.05 -0.56 -10.11
CA TYR A 350 -24.37 -0.39 -10.70
C TYR A 350 -25.51 -0.14 -9.71
N ARG A 351 -25.32 -0.35 -8.40
CA ARG A 351 -26.42 -0.32 -7.41
C ARG A 351 -27.66 -1.13 -7.87
N VAL A 352 -27.46 -2.13 -8.73
CA VAL A 352 -28.56 -2.91 -9.31
C VAL A 352 -29.13 -3.79 -8.20
N GLU A 353 -30.32 -3.44 -7.74
CA GLU A 353 -31.13 -4.29 -6.88
C GLU A 353 -31.54 -5.53 -7.69
N TYR A 354 -31.01 -6.70 -7.33
CA TYR A 354 -31.45 -7.97 -7.91
C TYR A 354 -32.37 -8.70 -6.93
N ARG A 355 -33.36 -9.42 -7.46
CA ARG A 355 -34.17 -10.35 -6.66
C ARG A 355 -33.25 -11.47 -6.18
N THR A 356 -32.93 -11.49 -4.89
CA THR A 356 -32.31 -12.67 -4.28
C THR A 356 -33.30 -13.82 -4.34
N VAL A 357 -33.11 -14.74 -5.28
CA VAL A 357 -33.83 -16.01 -5.27
C VAL A 357 -33.31 -16.79 -4.06
N LYS A 358 -34.05 -16.74 -2.94
CA LYS A 358 -33.82 -17.62 -1.81
C LYS A 358 -33.97 -19.05 -2.32
N LYS A 359 -32.87 -19.81 -2.41
CA LYS A 359 -32.93 -21.25 -2.57
C LYS A 359 -33.74 -21.81 -1.40
N LYS A 360 -34.86 -22.47 -1.70
CA LYS A 360 -35.61 -23.30 -0.76
C LYS A 360 -34.92 -24.65 -0.60
#